data_AF-A0A4Y9J1G4-F1
#
_entry.id   AF-A0A4Y9J1G4-F1
#
_cell.length_a   1.000
_cell.length_b   1.000
_cell.length_c   1.000
_cell.angle_alpha   90.00
_cell.angle_beta   90.00
_cell.angle_gamma   90.00
#
_symmetry.space_group_name_H-M   'P 1'
#
loop_
_entity.id
_entity.type
_entity.pdbx_description
1 polymer ?
#
loop_
_entity_poly.entity_id
_entity_poly.type
_entity_poly.pdbx_seq_one_letter_code
_entity_poly.pdbx_strand_id
1 'polypeptide(L)'
;MEESPINNAISDIYSALSGNSLVEASMLAEEVLGDIFRQWQKHKGDNEACELVAATCAYVAVMTAMQRQQEAYAACMTAFAYTVPYKVDPAGLLSLSLMTWNILEQTLNATQPADSTAAREHVAAITSAIGSLMYKYYYATGNDNPDDPALSDAYQALRLITGLVDINPSLADTKSTISDLLRHSEAIGLIQ
;
A
#
# COMPACT_ATOMS: atom_id res chain seq x y z
N MET A 1 7.04 -4.87 -28.15
CA MET A 1 7.25 -3.99 -26.99
C MET A 1 8.30 -4.67 -26.14
N GLU A 2 9.46 -4.07 -25.97
CA GLU A 2 10.40 -4.54 -24.95
C GLU A 2 9.71 -4.37 -23.59
N GLU A 3 9.64 -5.43 -22.79
CA GLU A 3 9.14 -5.34 -21.42
C GLU A 3 10.06 -4.41 -20.62
N SER A 4 9.47 -3.50 -19.84
CA SER A 4 10.24 -2.61 -18.96
C SER A 4 11.15 -3.46 -18.07
N PRO A 5 12.46 -3.14 -17.95
CA PRO A 5 13.38 -3.87 -17.08
C PRO A 5 12.87 -4.04 -15.64
N ILE A 6 12.06 -3.09 -15.16
CA ILE A 6 11.45 -3.10 -13.83
C ILE A 6 10.32 -4.12 -13.75
N ASN A 7 9.50 -4.25 -14.80
CA ASN A 7 8.43 -5.24 -14.84
C ASN A 7 9.00 -6.66 -14.80
N ASN A 8 10.14 -6.90 -15.46
CA ASN A 8 10.84 -8.18 -15.38
C ASN A 8 11.35 -8.45 -13.97
N ALA A 9 12.00 -7.47 -13.34
CA ALA A 9 12.50 -7.61 -11.98
C ALA A 9 11.37 -7.84 -10.95
N ILE A 10 10.23 -7.15 -11.09
CA ILE A 10 9.03 -7.37 -10.27
C ILE A 10 8.43 -8.76 -10.53
N SER A 11 8.40 -9.20 -11.79
CA SER A 11 7.93 -10.54 -12.16
C SER A 11 8.81 -11.64 -11.53
N ASP A 12 10.13 -11.43 -11.48
CA ASP A 12 11.06 -12.37 -10.85
C ASP A 12 10.83 -12.48 -9.34
N ILE A 13 10.53 -11.36 -8.66
CA ILE A 13 10.14 -11.35 -7.24
C ILE A 13 8.89 -12.20 -7.01
N TYR A 14 7.82 -11.95 -7.77
CA TYR A 14 6.57 -12.71 -7.63
C TYR A 14 6.74 -14.18 -8.02
N SER A 15 7.59 -14.47 -9.00
CA SER A 15 7.93 -15.84 -9.41
C SER A 15 8.63 -16.58 -8.25
N ALA A 16 9.64 -15.98 -7.63
CA ALA A 16 10.32 -16.53 -6.46
C ALA A 16 9.35 -16.71 -5.27
N LEU A 17 8.46 -15.74 -5.04
CA LEU A 17 7.44 -15.82 -4.00
C LEU A 17 6.46 -16.97 -4.26
N SER A 18 5.99 -17.15 -5.50
CA SER A 18 5.10 -18.24 -5.89
C SER A 18 5.76 -19.62 -5.80
N GLY A 19 7.09 -19.68 -6.02
CA GLY A 19 7.92 -20.86 -5.83
C GLY A 19 8.25 -21.16 -4.36
N ASN A 20 7.74 -20.35 -3.42
CA ASN A 20 8.04 -20.43 -1.98
C ASN A 20 9.53 -20.24 -1.62
N SER A 21 10.29 -19.56 -2.49
CA SER A 21 11.68 -19.17 -2.27
C SER A 21 11.75 -17.82 -1.52
N LEU A 22 11.26 -17.78 -0.28
CA LEU A 22 11.12 -16.52 0.48
C LEU A 22 12.42 -15.73 0.64
N VAL A 23 13.56 -16.42 0.84
CA VAL A 23 14.87 -15.78 0.96
C VAL A 23 15.26 -15.08 -0.33
N GLU A 24 15.15 -15.77 -1.46
CA GLU A 24 15.44 -15.22 -2.79
C GLU A 24 14.52 -14.05 -3.13
N ALA A 25 13.21 -14.23 -2.92
CA ALA A 25 12.21 -13.17 -3.12
C ALA A 25 12.54 -11.94 -2.27
N SER A 26 12.98 -12.12 -1.02
CA SER A 26 13.34 -11.01 -0.14
C SER A 26 14.59 -10.26 -0.60
N MET A 27 15.62 -10.98 -1.05
CA MET A 27 16.84 -10.37 -1.58
C MET A 27 16.55 -9.56 -2.84
N LEU A 28 15.79 -10.14 -3.78
CA LEU A 28 15.38 -9.46 -5.00
C LEU A 28 14.52 -8.22 -4.70
N ALA A 29 13.57 -8.34 -3.77
CA ALA A 29 12.71 -7.23 -3.39
C ALA A 29 13.48 -6.07 -2.74
N GLU A 30 14.42 -6.37 -1.84
CA GLU A 30 15.28 -5.37 -1.21
C GLU A 30 16.21 -4.68 -2.23
N GLU A 31 16.79 -5.45 -3.16
CA GLU A 31 17.64 -4.92 -4.23
C GLU A 31 16.86 -3.98 -5.16
N VAL A 32 15.73 -4.47 -5.70
CA VAL A 32 14.89 -3.72 -6.64
C VAL A 32 14.34 -2.45 -5.99
N LEU A 33 13.77 -2.55 -4.78
CA LEU A 33 13.26 -1.36 -4.08
C LEU A 33 14.40 -0.36 -3.78
N GLY A 34 15.57 -0.85 -3.37
CA GLY A 34 16.74 -0.01 -3.14
C GLY A 34 17.23 0.72 -4.39
N ASP A 35 17.24 0.05 -5.54
CA ASP A 35 17.59 0.66 -6.82
C ASP A 35 16.58 1.70 -7.28
N ILE A 36 15.29 1.40 -7.21
CA ILE A 36 14.23 2.35 -7.54
C ILE A 36 14.29 3.56 -6.61
N PHE A 37 14.55 3.36 -5.31
CA PHE A 37 14.69 4.47 -4.38
C PHE A 37 15.91 5.35 -4.68
N ARG A 38 17.04 4.75 -5.08
CA ARG A 38 18.22 5.50 -5.55
C ARG A 38 17.93 6.29 -6.83
N GLN A 39 17.13 5.73 -7.74
CA GLN A 39 16.71 6.42 -8.95
C GLN A 39 15.77 7.58 -8.63
N TRP A 40 14.78 7.35 -7.77
CA TRP A 40 13.85 8.36 -7.24
C TRP A 40 14.56 9.57 -6.60
N GLN A 41 15.65 9.33 -5.86
CA GLN A 41 16.42 10.42 -5.27
C GLN A 41 17.13 11.29 -6.32
N LYS A 42 17.47 10.73 -7.48
CA LYS A 42 18.14 11.44 -8.58
C LYS A 42 17.14 12.14 -9.50
N HIS A 43 16.03 11.48 -9.80
CA HIS A 43 14.99 11.97 -10.68
C HIS A 43 13.62 11.70 -10.07
N LYS A 44 12.79 12.74 -10.00
CA LYS A 44 11.43 12.64 -9.49
C LYS A 44 10.45 13.00 -10.59
N GLY A 45 9.55 12.09 -10.91
CA GLY A 45 8.55 12.24 -11.93
C GLY A 45 7.42 11.23 -11.76
N ASP A 46 6.41 11.38 -12.60
CA ASP A 46 5.22 10.53 -12.56
C ASP A 46 5.56 9.05 -12.85
N ASN A 47 6.50 8.81 -13.78
CA ASN A 47 6.96 7.46 -14.12
C ASN A 47 7.69 6.81 -12.94
N GLU A 48 8.64 7.52 -12.34
CA GLU A 48 9.41 7.00 -11.20
C GLU A 48 8.51 6.81 -9.97
N ALA A 49 7.44 7.60 -9.84
CA ALA A 49 6.45 7.44 -8.78
C ALA A 49 5.64 6.15 -8.99
N CYS A 50 5.26 5.84 -10.24
CA CYS A 50 4.63 4.56 -10.58
C CYS A 50 5.54 3.37 -10.29
N GLU A 51 6.81 3.46 -10.68
CA GLU A 51 7.81 2.41 -10.43
C GLU A 51 8.05 2.21 -8.93
N LEU A 52 8.11 3.30 -8.15
CA LEU A 52 8.24 3.23 -6.69
C LEU A 52 7.04 2.53 -6.05
N VAL A 53 5.81 2.83 -6.48
CA VAL A 53 4.61 2.14 -5.97
C VAL A 53 4.63 0.66 -6.35
N ALA A 54 4.96 0.32 -7.60
CA ALA A 54 5.01 -1.06 -8.06
C ALA A 54 6.07 -1.89 -7.31
N ALA A 55 7.28 -1.37 -7.17
CA ALA A 55 8.36 -2.00 -6.41
C ALA A 55 7.99 -2.13 -4.91
N THR A 56 7.34 -1.12 -4.34
CA THR A 56 6.85 -1.20 -2.95
C THR A 56 5.81 -2.30 -2.79
N CYS A 57 4.86 -2.45 -3.71
CA CYS A 57 3.86 -3.53 -3.64
C CYS A 57 4.51 -4.91 -3.67
N ALA A 58 5.52 -5.12 -4.54
CA ALA A 58 6.27 -6.36 -4.59
C ALA A 58 7.03 -6.64 -3.28
N TYR A 59 7.71 -5.62 -2.74
CA TYR A 59 8.39 -5.72 -1.45
C TYR A 59 7.42 -6.05 -0.30
N VAL A 60 6.29 -5.37 -0.24
CA VAL A 60 5.24 -5.57 0.77
C VAL A 60 4.68 -6.98 0.72
N ALA A 61 4.43 -7.53 -0.47
CA ALA A 61 3.98 -8.90 -0.63
C ALA A 61 4.97 -9.91 -0.02
N VAL A 62 6.27 -9.71 -0.25
CA VAL A 62 7.32 -10.58 0.32
C VAL A 62 7.41 -10.41 1.84
N MET A 63 7.45 -9.17 2.35
CA MET A 63 7.52 -8.91 3.79
C MET A 63 6.32 -9.50 4.54
N THR A 64 5.11 -9.39 3.96
CA THR A 64 3.90 -9.99 4.51
C THR A 64 4.00 -11.51 4.56
N ALA A 65 4.50 -12.15 3.49
CA ALA A 65 4.73 -13.60 3.47
C ALA A 65 5.76 -14.05 4.52
N MET A 66 6.73 -13.19 4.82
CA MET A 66 7.73 -13.40 5.89
C MET A 66 7.25 -12.98 7.29
N GLN A 67 5.99 -12.57 7.45
CA GLN A 67 5.43 -12.07 8.72
C GLN A 67 6.13 -10.80 9.26
N ARG A 68 6.78 -10.01 8.40
CA ARG A 68 7.45 -8.73 8.71
C ARG A 68 6.49 -7.55 8.53
N GLN A 69 5.37 -7.59 9.25
CA GLN A 69 4.24 -6.65 9.07
C GLN A 69 4.61 -5.18 9.27
N GLN A 70 5.45 -4.88 10.26
CA GLN A 70 5.86 -3.50 10.55
C GLN A 70 6.68 -2.88 9.40
N GLU A 71 7.56 -3.68 8.79
CA GLU A 71 8.39 -3.23 7.66
C GLU A 71 7.54 -3.06 6.40
N ALA A 72 6.61 -3.99 6.16
CA ALA A 72 5.62 -3.87 5.09
C ALA A 72 4.79 -2.58 5.24
N TYR A 73 4.28 -2.31 6.45
CA TYR A 73 3.47 -1.12 6.71
C TYR A 73 4.28 0.17 6.51
N ALA A 74 5.50 0.23 7.04
CA ALA A 74 6.39 1.39 6.88
C ALA A 74 6.73 1.65 5.41
N ALA A 75 6.91 0.61 4.59
CA ALA A 75 7.13 0.75 3.16
C ALA A 75 5.90 1.34 2.46
N CYS A 76 4.68 0.88 2.79
CA CYS A 76 3.44 1.48 2.29
C CYS A 76 3.34 2.98 2.64
N MET A 77 3.60 3.33 3.89
CA MET A 77 3.57 4.72 4.38
C MET A 77 4.57 5.60 3.63
N THR A 78 5.79 5.09 3.41
CA THR A 78 6.83 5.78 2.64
C THR A 78 6.40 6.02 1.20
N ALA A 79 5.85 4.99 0.54
CA ALA A 79 5.36 5.10 -0.84
C ALA A 79 4.22 6.12 -0.97
N PHE A 80 3.24 6.12 -0.07
CA PHE A 80 2.19 7.13 -0.04
C PHE A 80 2.76 8.54 0.14
N ALA A 81 3.64 8.73 1.13
CA ALA A 81 4.22 10.04 1.43
C ALA A 81 5.01 10.61 0.24
N TYR A 82 5.74 9.76 -0.49
CA TYR A 82 6.64 10.21 -1.53
C TYR A 82 5.92 10.44 -2.85
N THR A 83 4.90 9.63 -3.15
CA THR A 83 4.24 9.67 -4.46
C THR A 83 2.99 10.55 -4.49
N VAL A 84 2.51 11.04 -3.34
CA VAL A 84 1.32 11.90 -3.26
C VAL A 84 1.30 13.14 -4.18
N PRO A 85 2.42 13.85 -4.47
CA PRO A 85 2.36 15.01 -5.34
C PRO A 85 2.45 14.67 -6.84
N TYR A 86 2.56 13.38 -7.20
CA TYR A 86 2.76 12.90 -8.56
C TYR A 86 1.53 12.18 -9.11
N LYS A 87 1.46 12.04 -10.43
CA LYS A 87 0.43 11.25 -11.08
C LYS A 87 0.86 9.78 -11.14
N VAL A 88 0.39 8.99 -10.19
CA VAL A 88 0.56 7.54 -10.18
C VAL A 88 -0.63 6.84 -10.80
N ASP A 89 -0.38 5.71 -11.43
CA ASP A 89 -1.41 4.80 -11.92
C ASP A 89 -2.42 4.41 -10.81
N PRO A 90 -3.74 4.55 -11.05
CA PRO A 90 -4.75 4.21 -10.04
C PRO A 90 -4.71 2.76 -9.56
N ALA A 91 -4.41 1.79 -10.42
CA ALA A 91 -4.39 0.37 -10.02
C ALA A 91 -3.22 0.09 -9.07
N GLY A 92 -2.07 0.74 -9.28
CA GLY A 92 -0.95 0.72 -8.34
C GLY A 92 -1.34 1.28 -6.96
N LEU A 93 -2.02 2.43 -6.91
CA LEU A 93 -2.45 3.03 -5.63
C LEU A 93 -3.61 2.28 -4.97
N LEU A 94 -4.48 1.63 -5.75
CA LEU A 94 -5.51 0.72 -5.24
C LEU A 94 -4.85 -0.48 -4.55
N SER A 95 -3.88 -1.10 -5.21
CA SER A 95 -3.12 -2.24 -4.67
C SER A 95 -2.38 -1.86 -3.39
N LEU A 96 -1.72 -0.69 -3.38
CA LEU A 96 -1.03 -0.18 -2.18
C LEU A 96 -2.00 0.04 -1.01
N SER A 97 -3.18 0.59 -1.29
CA SER A 97 -4.24 0.80 -0.27
C SER A 97 -4.76 -0.52 0.28
N LEU A 98 -4.98 -1.51 -0.59
CA LEU A 98 -5.43 -2.85 -0.23
C LEU A 98 -4.39 -3.59 0.63
N MET A 99 -3.12 -3.57 0.22
CA MET A 99 -2.04 -4.17 1.00
C MET A 99 -1.90 -3.52 2.38
N THR A 100 -2.02 -2.19 2.45
CA THR A 100 -2.00 -1.45 3.72
C THR A 100 -3.15 -1.86 4.64
N TRP A 101 -4.36 -2.01 4.10
CA TRP A 101 -5.50 -2.53 4.85
C TRP A 101 -5.25 -3.94 5.37
N ASN A 102 -4.78 -4.85 4.50
CA ASN A 102 -4.54 -6.24 4.88
C ASN A 102 -3.51 -6.36 6.01
N ILE A 103 -2.44 -5.56 5.98
CA ILE A 103 -1.43 -5.52 7.05
C ILE A 103 -2.06 -5.02 8.37
N LEU A 104 -2.85 -3.95 8.30
CA LEU A 104 -3.54 -3.40 9.47
C LEU A 104 -4.52 -4.42 10.05
N GLU A 105 -5.34 -5.06 9.22
CA GLU A 105 -6.30 -6.07 9.63
C GLU A 105 -5.60 -7.28 10.29
N GLN A 106 -4.52 -7.78 9.70
CA GLN A 106 -3.72 -8.87 10.29
C GLN A 106 -3.12 -8.45 11.64
N THR A 107 -2.61 -7.24 11.74
CA THR A 107 -2.05 -6.69 12.99
C THR A 107 -3.13 -6.58 14.08
N LEU A 108 -4.33 -6.08 13.73
CA LEU A 108 -5.45 -5.98 14.66
C LEU A 108 -5.96 -7.36 15.12
N ASN A 109 -6.02 -8.33 14.20
CA ASN A 109 -6.42 -9.70 14.53
C ASN A 109 -5.41 -10.45 15.41
N ALA A 110 -4.13 -10.07 15.34
CA ALA A 110 -3.05 -10.65 16.15
C ALA A 110 -2.86 -9.96 17.51
N THR A 111 -3.54 -8.83 17.75
CA THR A 111 -3.37 -8.02 18.98
C THR A 111 -4.62 -8.04 19.84
N GLN A 112 -4.45 -7.78 21.14
CA GLN A 112 -5.59 -7.64 22.04
C GLN A 112 -6.26 -6.27 21.81
N PRO A 113 -7.60 -6.20 21.86
CA PRO A 113 -8.30 -4.92 21.77
C PRO A 113 -7.77 -3.92 22.80
N ALA A 114 -7.49 -2.70 22.37
CA ALA A 114 -7.02 -1.66 23.27
C ALA A 114 -8.17 -1.17 24.17
N ASP A 115 -7.91 -1.13 25.49
CA ASP A 115 -8.83 -0.50 26.45
C ASP A 115 -8.87 1.03 26.29
N SER A 116 -7.79 1.61 25.75
CA SER A 116 -7.66 3.05 25.53
C SER A 116 -8.58 3.54 24.41
N THR A 117 -9.45 4.49 24.73
CA THR A 117 -10.30 5.20 23.75
C THR A 117 -9.44 5.91 22.69
N ALA A 118 -8.31 6.51 23.07
CA ALA A 118 -7.44 7.21 22.14
C ALA A 118 -6.82 6.28 21.07
N ALA A 119 -6.42 5.07 21.46
CA ALA A 119 -5.90 4.08 20.51
C ALA A 119 -6.97 3.66 19.50
N ARG A 120 -8.22 3.46 19.98
CA ARG A 120 -9.36 3.14 19.11
C ARG A 120 -9.69 4.26 18.13
N GLU A 121 -9.62 5.52 18.57
CA GLU A 121 -9.81 6.68 17.70
C GLU A 121 -8.74 6.76 16.60
N HIS A 122 -7.47 6.50 16.93
CA HIS A 122 -6.40 6.44 15.95
C HIS A 122 -6.60 5.31 14.93
N VAL A 123 -6.97 4.10 15.38
CA VAL A 123 -7.28 2.98 14.47
C VAL A 123 -8.47 3.32 13.56
N ALA A 124 -9.51 3.95 14.10
CA ALA A 124 -10.67 4.38 13.31
C ALA A 124 -10.28 5.43 12.24
N ALA A 125 -9.43 6.40 12.62
CA ALA A 125 -8.94 7.42 11.69
C ALA A 125 -8.07 6.82 10.57
N ILE A 126 -7.17 5.88 10.91
CA ILE A 126 -6.36 5.14 9.93
C ILE A 126 -7.27 4.36 8.98
N THR A 127 -8.23 3.62 9.53
CA THR A 127 -9.17 2.79 8.75
C THR A 127 -10.01 3.64 7.80
N SER A 128 -10.48 4.80 8.26
CA SER A 128 -11.23 5.77 7.45
C SER A 128 -10.38 6.35 6.32
N ALA A 129 -9.13 6.71 6.61
CA ALA A 129 -8.19 7.25 5.61
C ALA A 129 -7.87 6.21 4.52
N ILE A 130 -7.53 4.97 4.91
CA ILE A 130 -7.29 3.87 3.97
C ILE A 130 -8.54 3.59 3.14
N GLY A 131 -9.70 3.51 3.77
CA GLY A 131 -10.98 3.28 3.08
C GLY A 131 -11.31 4.38 2.07
N SER A 132 -11.07 5.64 2.42
CA SER A 132 -11.32 6.79 1.53
C SER A 132 -10.39 6.79 0.31
N LEU A 133 -9.10 6.48 0.51
CA LEU A 133 -8.13 6.31 -0.58
C LEU A 133 -8.52 5.12 -1.47
N MET A 134 -8.78 3.96 -0.87
CA MET A 134 -9.19 2.75 -1.57
C MET A 134 -10.47 2.97 -2.39
N TYR A 135 -11.46 3.67 -1.85
CA TYR A 135 -12.69 4.00 -2.57
C TYR A 135 -12.41 4.85 -3.80
N LYS A 136 -11.61 5.93 -3.64
CA LYS A 136 -11.21 6.79 -4.75
C LYS A 136 -10.54 6.00 -5.87
N TYR A 137 -9.55 5.17 -5.52
CA TYR A 137 -8.79 4.41 -6.51
C TYR A 137 -9.57 3.24 -7.10
N TYR A 138 -10.48 2.61 -6.35
CA TYR A 138 -11.37 1.56 -6.86
C TYR A 138 -12.19 2.04 -8.06
N TYR A 139 -12.82 3.22 -7.95
CA TYR A 139 -13.60 3.76 -9.07
C TYR A 139 -12.73 4.26 -10.22
N ALA A 140 -11.55 4.82 -9.93
CA ALA A 140 -10.61 5.23 -10.98
C ALA A 140 -10.10 4.02 -11.78
N THR A 141 -9.64 2.97 -11.09
CA THR A 141 -9.22 1.71 -11.70
C THR A 141 -10.36 1.06 -12.47
N GLY A 142 -11.56 0.94 -11.89
CA GLY A 142 -12.70 0.31 -12.57
C GLY A 142 -13.20 1.09 -13.81
N ASN A 143 -12.99 2.40 -13.86
CA ASN A 143 -13.29 3.20 -15.04
C ASN A 143 -12.27 2.95 -16.17
N ASP A 144 -10.99 2.77 -15.82
CA ASP A 144 -9.90 2.64 -16.78
C ASP A 144 -9.70 1.18 -17.24
N ASN A 145 -9.84 0.22 -16.31
CA ASN A 145 -9.73 -1.23 -16.52
C ASN A 145 -10.75 -1.99 -15.64
N PRO A 146 -11.97 -2.25 -16.12
CA PRO A 146 -13.01 -2.96 -15.35
C PRO A 146 -12.67 -4.40 -14.99
N ASP A 147 -11.73 -5.02 -15.72
CA ASP A 147 -11.31 -6.41 -15.53
C ASP A 147 -10.07 -6.52 -14.61
N ASP A 148 -9.66 -5.43 -13.96
CA ASP A 148 -8.52 -5.44 -13.06
C ASP A 148 -8.77 -6.39 -11.87
N PRO A 149 -7.86 -7.35 -11.61
CA PRO A 149 -8.06 -8.36 -10.57
C PRO A 149 -8.15 -7.77 -9.17
N ALA A 150 -7.54 -6.61 -8.90
CA ALA A 150 -7.56 -5.98 -7.58
C ALA A 150 -8.95 -5.44 -7.21
N LEU A 151 -9.85 -5.23 -8.17
CA LEU A 151 -11.19 -4.67 -7.92
C LEU A 151 -12.02 -5.59 -7.03
N SER A 152 -11.95 -6.91 -7.21
CA SER A 152 -12.75 -7.84 -6.41
C SER A 152 -12.38 -7.78 -4.93
N ASP A 153 -11.08 -7.83 -4.63
CA ASP A 153 -10.56 -7.80 -3.27
C ASP A 153 -10.79 -6.42 -2.62
N ALA A 154 -10.56 -5.34 -3.38
CA ALA A 154 -10.85 -3.99 -2.91
C ALA A 154 -12.33 -3.79 -2.58
N TYR A 155 -13.26 -4.37 -3.37
CA TYR A 155 -14.69 -4.31 -3.05
C TYR A 155 -15.02 -4.98 -1.72
N GLN A 156 -14.46 -6.16 -1.45
CA GLN A 156 -14.68 -6.85 -0.17
C GLN A 156 -14.11 -6.06 1.02
N ALA A 157 -12.89 -5.53 0.86
CA ALA A 157 -12.26 -4.69 1.88
C ALA A 157 -13.09 -3.41 2.14
N LEU A 158 -13.54 -2.71 1.09
CA LEU A 158 -14.39 -1.52 1.22
C LEU A 158 -15.72 -1.83 1.92
N ARG A 159 -16.34 -2.96 1.60
CA ARG A 159 -17.59 -3.39 2.25
C ARG A 159 -17.40 -3.60 3.76
N LEU A 160 -16.27 -4.19 4.17
CA LEU A 160 -15.94 -4.35 5.57
C LEU A 160 -15.67 -3.00 6.24
N ILE A 161 -14.78 -2.19 5.65
CA ILE A 161 -14.37 -0.88 6.18
C ILE A 161 -15.57 0.05 6.38
N THR A 162 -16.46 0.14 5.38
CA THR A 162 -17.67 0.99 5.46
C THR A 162 -18.70 0.50 6.48
N GLY A 163 -18.61 -0.75 6.93
CA GLY A 163 -19.40 -1.25 8.05
C GLY A 163 -18.82 -0.88 9.42
N LEU A 164 -17.56 -0.42 9.47
CA LEU A 164 -16.83 -0.12 10.71
C LEU A 164 -16.65 1.38 10.94
N VAL A 165 -16.42 2.15 9.89
CA VAL A 165 -16.13 3.59 9.95
C VAL A 165 -16.76 4.35 8.78
N ASP A 166 -16.99 5.65 8.98
CA ASP A 166 -17.32 6.55 7.88
C ASP A 166 -16.08 6.80 7.01
N ILE A 167 -16.25 6.73 5.70
CA ILE A 167 -15.23 7.11 4.71
C ILE A 167 -15.66 8.39 3.99
N ASN A 168 -14.75 9.03 3.25
CA ASN A 168 -15.04 10.16 2.37
C ASN A 168 -15.07 9.70 0.89
N PRO A 169 -16.27 9.46 0.31
CA PRO A 169 -16.40 9.03 -1.10
C PRO A 169 -16.00 10.13 -2.09
N SER A 170 -16.06 11.39 -1.65
CA SER A 170 -15.77 12.59 -2.45
C SER A 170 -14.34 13.11 -2.22
N LEU A 171 -13.40 12.21 -1.95
CA LEU A 171 -12.04 12.58 -1.55
C LEU A 171 -11.33 13.40 -2.63
N ALA A 172 -11.30 14.72 -2.43
CA ALA A 172 -10.63 15.68 -3.30
C ALA A 172 -9.14 15.81 -2.95
N ASP A 173 -8.82 15.99 -1.66
CA ASP A 173 -7.46 16.20 -1.17
C ASP A 173 -6.83 14.91 -0.62
N THR A 174 -6.10 14.20 -1.47
CA THR A 174 -5.34 13.00 -1.10
C THR A 174 -4.16 13.34 -0.20
N LYS A 175 -3.59 14.55 -0.30
CA LYS A 175 -2.44 14.96 0.50
C LYS A 175 -2.79 15.10 1.97
N SER A 176 -3.90 15.75 2.28
CA SER A 176 -4.38 15.85 3.67
C SER A 176 -4.65 14.46 4.25
N THR A 177 -5.32 13.59 3.48
CA THR A 177 -5.68 12.24 3.95
C THR A 177 -4.45 11.36 4.21
N ILE A 178 -3.45 11.41 3.32
CA ILE A 178 -2.18 10.71 3.53
C ILE A 178 -1.41 11.29 4.73
N SER A 179 -1.43 12.61 4.92
CA SER A 179 -0.79 13.24 6.09
C SER A 179 -1.44 12.78 7.41
N ASP A 180 -2.77 12.68 7.44
CA ASP A 180 -3.51 12.18 8.60
C ASP A 180 -3.25 10.70 8.85
N LEU A 181 -3.21 9.89 7.79
CA LEU A 181 -2.86 8.47 7.86
C LEU A 181 -1.49 8.27 8.51
N LEU A 182 -0.47 9.02 8.06
CA LEU A 182 0.89 8.97 8.63
C LEU A 182 0.89 9.40 10.10
N ARG A 183 0.29 10.55 10.41
CA ARG A 183 0.21 11.11 11.77
C ARG A 183 -0.43 10.13 12.74
N HIS A 184 -1.55 9.52 12.36
CA HIS A 184 -2.23 8.55 13.21
C HIS A 184 -1.44 7.23 13.32
N SER A 185 -0.78 6.79 12.26
CA SER A 185 0.08 5.60 12.27
C SER A 185 1.27 5.76 13.23
N GLU A 186 1.91 6.94 13.24
CA GLU A 186 3.00 7.29 14.16
C GLU A 186 2.49 7.33 15.61
N ALA A 187 1.32 7.92 15.85
CA ALA A 187 0.74 8.06 17.19
C ALA A 187 0.49 6.72 17.91
N ILE A 188 0.30 5.63 17.17
CA ILE A 188 0.14 4.27 17.72
C ILE A 188 1.34 3.36 17.45
N GLY A 189 2.46 3.91 16.97
CA GLY A 189 3.74 3.20 16.80
C GLY A 189 3.77 2.19 15.67
N LEU A 190 2.89 2.30 14.66
CA LEU A 190 2.94 1.47 13.45
C LEU A 190 4.11 1.84 12.53
N ILE A 191 4.61 3.08 12.65
CA ILE A 191 5.81 3.59 12.00
C ILE A 191 6.66 4.34 13.05
N GLN A 192 7.98 4.38 12.84
CA GLN A 192 8.97 5.00 13.73
C GLN A 192 9.62 6.23 13.09
#